data_AF-A0A8T6P2G0-F1
#
_entry.id   AF-A0A8T6P2G0-F1
#
_cell.length_a   1.000
_cell.length_b   1.000
_cell.length_c   1.000
_cell.angle_alpha   90.00
_cell.angle_beta   90.00
_cell.angle_gamma   90.00
#
_symmetry.space_group_name_H-M   'P 1'
#
loop_
_entity.id
_entity.type
_entity.pdbx_description
1 polymer ?
#
loop_
_entity_poly.entity_id
_entity_poly.type
_entity_poly.pdbx_seq_one_letter_code
_entity_poly.pdbx_strand_id
1 'polypeptide(L)'
;MLEGRMQRYVEQLYEDSSLTGDVDDRPAMALLEWGANLTRQAVATTAAMDDEMADEALYPTLKAIRKVVRGTSRLLGGMPEMESDEIQEKLEKIFDSAGKIPGVEVTGNASGLAQRLANLPPSDGVHVVLGALSTPEGDGSA
;
A
#
# COMPACT_ATOMS: atom_id res chain seq x y z
N MET A 1 10.64 -5.05 -22.83
CA MET A 1 9.90 -6.29 -22.49
C MET A 1 9.16 -6.07 -21.18
N LEU A 2 7.93 -6.57 -21.06
CA LEU A 2 7.06 -6.36 -19.90
C LEU A 2 7.68 -6.80 -18.56
N GLU A 3 8.34 -7.97 -18.54
CA GLU A 3 9.04 -8.48 -17.35
C GLU A 3 10.15 -7.52 -16.87
N GLY A 4 10.93 -6.96 -17.79
CA GLY A 4 11.97 -5.98 -17.43
C GLY A 4 11.40 -4.69 -16.84
N ARG A 5 10.26 -4.22 -17.37
CA ARG A 5 9.54 -3.05 -16.84
C ARG A 5 9.01 -3.34 -15.43
N MET A 6 8.43 -4.52 -15.25
CA MET A 6 7.89 -4.99 -13.97
C MET A 6 8.99 -5.07 -12.91
N GLN A 7 10.11 -5.72 -13.23
CA GLN A 7 11.24 -5.85 -12.34
C GLN A 7 11.79 -4.48 -11.94
N ARG A 8 12.01 -3.58 -12.91
CA ARG A 8 12.51 -2.21 -12.68
C ARG A 8 11.65 -1.45 -11.67
N TYR A 9 10.32 -1.49 -11.81
CA TYR A 9 9.45 -0.74 -10.90
C TYR A 9 9.33 -1.37 -9.52
N VAL A 10 9.39 -2.69 -9.43
CA VAL A 10 9.43 -3.39 -8.14
C VAL A 10 10.74 -3.10 -7.42
N GLU A 11 11.88 -3.16 -8.09
CA GLU A 11 13.20 -2.81 -7.51
C GLU A 11 13.20 -1.37 -6.96
N GLN A 12 12.69 -0.40 -7.73
CA GLN A 12 12.56 0.99 -7.25
C GLN A 12 11.70 1.12 -5.98
N LEU A 13 10.74 0.22 -5.77
CA LEU A 13 9.94 0.21 -4.54
C LEU A 13 10.77 -0.30 -3.35
N TYR A 14 11.52 -1.40 -3.53
CA TYR A 14 12.38 -1.96 -2.49
C TYR A 14 13.60 -1.08 -2.16
N GLU A 15 14.11 -0.33 -3.12
CA GLU A 15 15.24 0.58 -2.93
C GLU A 15 14.86 1.90 -2.23
N ASP A 16 13.57 2.28 -2.23
CA ASP A 16 13.08 3.48 -1.56
C ASP A 16 12.88 3.24 -0.06
N SER A 17 13.98 3.27 0.70
CA SER A 17 14.00 3.13 2.17
C SER A 17 13.07 4.11 2.91
N SER A 18 12.68 5.24 2.27
CA SER A 18 11.75 6.20 2.86
C SER A 18 10.28 5.73 2.88
N LEU A 19 10.00 4.56 2.30
CA LEU A 19 8.67 3.95 2.30
C LEU A 19 8.36 3.19 3.59
N THR A 20 9.38 2.62 4.25
CA THR A 20 9.20 1.73 5.41
C THR A 20 10.11 2.07 6.59
N GLY A 21 10.84 3.19 6.54
CA GLY A 21 11.81 3.55 7.58
C GLY A 21 11.22 3.86 8.97
N ASP A 22 9.89 3.90 9.11
CA ASP A 22 9.22 4.17 10.39
C ASP A 22 8.73 2.89 11.10
N VAL A 23 8.94 1.70 10.51
CA VAL A 23 8.48 0.42 11.06
C VAL A 23 9.58 -0.64 11.07
N ASP A 24 9.41 -1.65 11.91
CA ASP A 24 10.31 -2.81 11.95
C ASP A 24 10.25 -3.64 10.66
N ASP A 25 11.25 -4.51 10.47
CA ASP A 25 11.45 -5.32 9.27
C ASP A 25 10.21 -6.12 8.84
N ARG A 26 9.45 -6.66 9.80
CA ARG A 26 8.27 -7.49 9.51
C ARG A 26 7.13 -6.68 8.87
N PRO A 27 6.61 -5.61 9.51
CA PRO A 27 5.67 -4.69 8.84
C PRO A 27 6.22 -4.08 7.55
N ALA A 28 7.51 -3.72 7.52
CA ALA A 28 8.15 -3.17 6.32
C ALA A 28 8.02 -4.13 5.13
N MET A 29 8.39 -5.40 5.35
CA MET A 29 8.32 -6.43 4.31
C MET A 29 6.89 -6.65 3.81
N ALA A 30 5.90 -6.75 4.73
CA ALA A 30 4.51 -6.92 4.35
C ALA A 30 3.97 -5.76 3.49
N LEU A 31 4.35 -4.52 3.80
CA LEU A 31 3.98 -3.35 3.00
C LEU A 31 4.64 -3.33 1.62
N LEU A 32 5.92 -3.71 1.55
CA LEU A 32 6.67 -3.79 0.29
C LEU A 32 6.16 -4.91 -0.61
N GLU A 33 5.83 -6.08 -0.05
CA GLU A 33 5.22 -7.19 -0.79
C GLU A 33 3.86 -6.80 -1.36
N TRP A 34 3.00 -6.17 -0.54
CA TRP A 34 1.70 -5.65 -0.99
C TRP A 34 1.87 -4.64 -2.13
N GLY A 35 2.77 -3.65 -1.97
CA GLY A 35 3.04 -2.65 -3.00
C GLY A 35 3.67 -3.24 -4.27
N ALA A 36 4.51 -4.25 -4.14
CA ALA A 36 5.11 -4.96 -5.27
C ALA A 36 4.04 -5.71 -6.06
N ASN A 37 3.12 -6.42 -5.40
CA ASN A 37 2.03 -7.13 -6.08
C ASN A 37 1.16 -6.17 -6.90
N LEU A 38 0.76 -5.02 -6.32
CA LEU A 38 0.02 -3.99 -7.04
C LEU A 38 0.81 -3.37 -8.19
N THR A 39 2.12 -3.17 -8.00
CA THR A 39 3.00 -2.67 -9.06
C THR A 39 3.04 -3.64 -10.24
N ARG A 40 3.12 -4.95 -9.98
CA ARG A 40 3.09 -5.98 -11.04
C ARG A 40 1.76 -5.96 -11.79
N GLN A 41 0.64 -5.91 -11.07
CA GLN A 41 -0.70 -5.82 -11.67
C GLN A 41 -0.85 -4.56 -12.52
N ALA A 42 -0.43 -3.40 -12.01
CA ALA A 42 -0.47 -2.14 -12.75
C ALA A 42 0.35 -2.24 -14.05
N VAL A 43 1.59 -2.73 -13.97
CA VAL A 43 2.47 -2.90 -15.14
C VAL A 43 1.84 -3.82 -16.18
N ALA A 44 1.20 -4.92 -15.77
CA ALA A 44 0.54 -5.85 -16.68
C ALA A 44 -0.54 -5.18 -17.55
N THR A 45 -1.22 -4.14 -17.05
CA THR A 45 -2.22 -3.39 -17.84
C THR A 45 -1.62 -2.59 -19.01
N THR A 46 -0.29 -2.41 -19.03
CA THR A 46 0.44 -1.63 -20.06
C THR A 46 1.18 -2.50 -21.08
N ALA A 47 0.85 -3.80 -21.16
CA ALA A 47 1.54 -4.75 -22.03
C ALA A 47 1.53 -4.36 -23.52
N ALA A 48 0.50 -3.67 -23.99
CA ALA A 48 0.35 -3.22 -25.37
C ALA A 48 0.93 -1.81 -25.64
N MET A 49 1.46 -1.14 -24.61
CA MET A 49 2.03 0.21 -24.71
C MET A 49 3.53 0.15 -24.89
N ASP A 50 4.08 1.09 -25.66
CA ASP A 50 5.52 1.35 -25.65
C ASP A 50 5.98 1.88 -24.26
N ASP A 51 7.29 2.02 -24.08
CA ASP A 51 7.85 2.37 -22.78
C ASP A 51 7.49 3.79 -22.32
N GLU A 52 7.40 4.76 -23.22
CA GLU A 52 7.08 6.15 -22.87
C GLU A 52 5.60 6.27 -22.46
N MET A 53 4.70 5.72 -23.27
CA MET A 53 3.26 5.70 -22.98
C MET A 53 2.95 4.91 -21.70
N ALA A 54 3.64 3.80 -21.48
CA ALA A 54 3.47 3.00 -20.27
C ALA A 54 3.93 3.76 -19.02
N ASP A 55 5.09 4.42 -19.08
CA ASP A 55 5.64 5.16 -17.94
C ASP A 55 4.69 6.32 -17.56
N GLU A 56 4.12 7.03 -18.54
CA GLU A 56 3.10 8.06 -18.31
C GLU A 56 1.81 7.50 -17.71
N ALA A 57 1.30 6.38 -18.25
CA ALA A 57 0.08 5.73 -17.78
C ALA A 57 0.23 5.17 -16.34
N LEU A 58 1.40 4.62 -16.01
CA LEU A 58 1.68 4.01 -14.71
C LEU A 58 1.97 5.04 -13.61
N TYR A 59 2.54 6.19 -13.95
CA TYR A 59 2.95 7.22 -12.99
C TYR A 59 1.91 7.53 -11.88
N PRO A 60 0.63 7.82 -12.19
CA PRO A 60 -0.36 8.11 -11.16
C PRO A 60 -0.59 6.93 -10.21
N THR A 61 -0.68 5.70 -10.73
CA THR A 61 -0.91 4.47 -9.94
C THR A 61 0.29 4.15 -9.06
N LEU A 62 1.51 4.19 -9.60
CA LEU A 62 2.75 3.94 -8.84
C LEU A 62 2.93 4.99 -7.73
N LYS A 63 2.56 6.25 -8.00
CA LYS A 63 2.56 7.32 -7.00
C LYS A 63 1.55 7.05 -5.89
N ALA A 64 0.36 6.54 -6.20
CA ALA A 64 -0.66 6.17 -5.23
C ALA A 64 -0.20 4.99 -4.35
N ILE A 65 0.37 3.94 -4.95
CA ILE A 65 0.95 2.79 -4.23
C ILE A 65 2.00 3.26 -3.21
N ARG A 66 2.98 4.06 -3.65
CA ARG A 66 4.02 4.60 -2.75
C ARG A 66 3.45 5.45 -1.62
N LYS A 67 2.38 6.22 -1.86
CA LYS A 67 1.70 7.00 -0.82
C LYS A 67 1.02 6.11 0.22
N VAL A 68 0.38 5.02 -0.21
CA VAL A 68 -0.26 4.07 0.70
C VAL A 68 0.79 3.36 1.57
N VAL A 69 1.86 2.84 0.96
CA VAL A 69 2.97 2.18 1.68
C VAL A 69 3.56 3.13 2.73
N ARG A 70 3.98 4.33 2.30
CA ARG A 70 4.57 5.34 3.21
C ARG A 70 3.60 5.82 4.28
N GLY A 71 2.34 6.07 3.90
CA GLY A 71 1.30 6.51 4.82
C GLY A 71 1.05 5.48 5.91
N THR A 72 0.99 4.20 5.53
CA THR A 72 0.81 3.09 6.47
C THR A 72 2.03 2.90 7.36
N SER A 73 3.26 2.95 6.82
CA SER A 73 4.49 2.94 7.62
C SER A 73 4.48 4.03 8.68
N ARG A 74 4.21 5.28 8.29
CA ARG A 74 4.15 6.42 9.22
C ARG A 74 3.03 6.33 10.25
N LEU A 75 1.89 5.75 9.86
CA LEU A 75 0.79 5.50 10.78
C LEU A 75 1.23 4.52 11.87
N LEU A 76 1.78 3.37 11.47
CA LEU A 76 2.16 2.30 12.39
C LEU A 76 3.34 2.69 13.28
N GLY A 77 4.33 3.39 12.73
CA GLY A 77 5.51 3.85 13.48
C GLY A 77 5.19 4.87 14.56
N GLY A 78 4.20 5.72 14.34
CA GLY A 78 3.77 6.72 15.32
C GLY A 78 2.57 6.31 16.18
N MET A 79 1.98 5.15 15.92
CA MET A 79 0.75 4.68 16.60
C MET A 79 0.83 4.67 18.13
N PRO A 80 1.96 4.33 18.80
CA PRO A 80 2.04 4.36 20.26
C PRO A 80 1.81 5.72 20.90
N GLU A 81 1.94 6.81 20.14
CA GLU A 81 1.81 8.19 20.60
C GLU A 81 0.53 8.87 20.08
N MET A 82 -0.26 8.18 19.25
CA MET A 82 -1.42 8.75 18.58
C MET A 82 -2.73 8.42 19.27
N GLU A 83 -3.62 9.40 19.30
CA GLU A 83 -5.00 9.18 19.71
C GLU A 83 -5.85 8.63 18.56
N SER A 84 -6.98 8.00 18.88
CA SER A 84 -7.86 7.37 17.87
C SER A 84 -8.30 8.34 16.76
N ASP A 85 -8.52 9.62 17.07
CA ASP A 85 -8.92 10.62 16.08
C ASP A 85 -7.79 10.93 15.09
N GLU A 86 -6.54 10.94 15.55
CA GLU A 86 -5.36 11.14 14.70
C GLU A 86 -5.09 9.92 13.80
N ILE A 87 -5.29 8.71 14.35
CA ILE A 87 -5.22 7.46 13.59
C ILE A 87 -6.29 7.46 12.50
N GLN A 88 -7.51 7.89 12.81
CA GLN A 88 -8.60 7.99 11.84
C GLN A 88 -8.24 8.94 10.69
N GLU A 89 -7.77 10.15 10.98
CA GLU A 89 -7.41 11.13 9.94
C GLU A 89 -6.32 10.58 8.99
N LYS A 90 -5.35 9.85 9.54
CA LYS A 90 -4.30 9.20 8.74
C LYS A 90 -4.85 8.06 7.90
N LEU A 91 -5.75 7.23 8.44
CA LEU A 91 -6.43 6.19 7.68
C LEU A 91 -7.24 6.76 6.51
N GLU A 92 -7.95 7.87 6.71
CA GLU A 92 -8.71 8.52 5.64
C GLU A 92 -7.80 8.97 4.47
N LYS A 93 -6.61 9.51 4.77
CA LYS A 93 -5.60 9.86 3.76
C LYS A 93 -5.03 8.64 3.03
N ILE A 94 -4.84 7.53 3.76
CA ILE A 94 -4.42 6.25 3.19
C ILE A 94 -5.50 5.72 2.25
N PHE A 95 -6.78 5.75 2.67
CA PHE A 95 -7.92 5.27 1.89
C PHE A 95 -8.18 6.11 0.65
N ASP A 96 -8.08 7.43 0.74
CA ASP A 96 -8.14 8.32 -0.44
C ASP A 96 -7.02 8.03 -1.45
N SER A 97 -5.82 7.66 -0.97
CA SER A 97 -4.73 7.24 -1.86
C SER A 97 -4.97 5.85 -2.44
N ALA A 98 -5.49 4.92 -1.65
CA ALA A 98 -5.80 3.56 -2.08
C ALA A 98 -6.91 3.53 -3.14
N GLY A 99 -7.95 4.35 -3.00
CA GLY A 99 -9.03 4.47 -3.99
C GLY A 99 -8.59 5.00 -5.36
N LYS A 100 -7.34 5.44 -5.50
CA LYS A 100 -6.73 5.86 -6.79
C LYS A 100 -5.98 4.72 -7.48
N ILE A 101 -5.86 3.56 -6.83
CA ILE A 101 -5.20 2.38 -7.36
C ILE A 101 -6.28 1.48 -7.99
N PRO A 102 -6.23 1.23 -9.31
CA PRO A 102 -7.18 0.35 -9.97
C PRO A 102 -7.18 -1.05 -9.33
N GLY A 103 -8.37 -1.56 -9.00
CA GLY A 103 -8.53 -2.84 -8.35
C GLY A 103 -8.27 -2.84 -6.85
N VAL A 104 -7.99 -1.72 -6.18
CA VAL A 104 -7.97 -1.70 -4.71
C VAL A 104 -9.33 -1.25 -4.20
N GLU A 105 -9.91 -2.04 -3.31
CA GLU A 105 -11.15 -1.71 -2.60
C GLU A 105 -10.86 -1.46 -1.13
N VAL A 106 -11.40 -0.37 -0.60
CA VAL A 106 -11.34 -0.06 0.83
C VAL A 106 -12.54 -0.70 1.51
N THR A 107 -12.28 -1.64 2.41
CA THR A 107 -13.29 -2.33 3.21
C THR A 107 -13.30 -1.79 4.64
N GLY A 108 -14.50 -1.63 5.21
CA GLY A 108 -14.68 -1.04 6.53
C GLY A 108 -14.72 0.49 6.52
N ASN A 109 -14.69 1.09 7.72
CA ASN A 109 -14.66 2.55 7.88
C ASN A 109 -13.46 2.95 8.74
N ALA A 110 -12.92 4.15 8.50
CA ALA A 110 -11.70 4.63 9.13
C ALA A 110 -11.83 4.71 10.66
N SER A 111 -12.99 5.13 11.17
CA SER A 111 -13.22 5.27 12.62
C SER A 111 -13.15 3.93 13.37
N GLY A 112 -13.82 2.89 12.86
CA GLY A 112 -13.80 1.56 13.47
C GLY A 112 -12.42 0.89 13.40
N LEU A 113 -11.68 1.11 12.31
CA LEU A 113 -10.30 0.65 12.19
C LEU A 113 -9.37 1.41 13.13
N ALA A 114 -9.57 2.71 13.32
CA ALA A 114 -8.79 3.52 14.23
C ALA A 114 -8.92 3.05 15.69
N GLN A 115 -10.16 2.81 16.14
CA GLN A 115 -10.41 2.25 17.47
C GLN A 115 -9.74 0.87 17.65
N ARG A 116 -9.75 0.03 16.61
CA ARG A 116 -9.07 -1.27 16.66
C ARG A 116 -7.55 -1.11 16.74
N LEU A 117 -6.97 -0.24 15.92
CA LEU A 117 -5.52 0.00 15.87
C LEU A 117 -4.98 0.60 17.18
N ALA A 118 -5.71 1.52 17.80
CA ALA A 118 -5.34 2.13 19.09
C ALA A 118 -5.16 1.11 20.23
N ASN A 119 -5.75 -0.09 20.08
CA ASN A 119 -5.69 -1.16 21.08
C ASN A 119 -4.79 -2.34 20.66
N LEU A 120 -4.04 -2.21 19.56
CA LEU A 120 -3.18 -3.29 19.04
C LEU A 120 -1.69 -2.96 19.15
N PRO A 121 -0.83 -3.99 19.27
CA PRO A 121 0.59 -3.83 19.05
C PRO A 121 0.89 -3.32 17.62
N PRO A 122 1.89 -2.44 17.41
CA PRO A 122 2.28 -1.97 16.08
C PRO A 122 2.61 -3.08 15.07
N SER A 123 3.16 -4.20 15.55
CA SER A 123 3.45 -5.38 14.74
C SER A 123 2.22 -5.97 14.05
N ASP A 124 1.06 -5.83 14.68
CA ASP A 124 -0.19 -6.47 14.21
C ASP A 124 -1.03 -5.48 13.39
N GLY A 125 -0.78 -4.18 13.56
CA GLY A 125 -1.50 -3.11 12.87
C GLY A 125 -1.36 -3.18 11.35
N VAL A 126 -0.22 -3.65 10.83
CA VAL A 126 0.00 -3.78 9.38
C VAL A 126 -1.03 -4.70 8.72
N HIS A 127 -1.33 -5.85 9.33
CA HIS A 127 -2.30 -6.80 8.78
C HIS A 127 -3.73 -6.26 8.87
N VAL A 128 -4.03 -5.44 9.87
CA VAL A 128 -5.34 -4.78 9.99
C VAL A 128 -5.52 -3.74 8.89
N VAL A 129 -4.51 -2.89 8.64
CA VAL A 129 -4.57 -1.89 7.57
C VAL A 129 -4.61 -2.57 6.20
N LEU A 130 -3.73 -3.53 5.94
CA LEU A 130 -3.72 -4.24 4.66
C LEU A 130 -5.00 -5.07 4.43
N GLY A 131 -5.58 -5.66 5.48
CA GLY A 131 -6.86 -6.36 5.39
C GLY A 131 -8.03 -5.43 5.06
N ALA A 132 -7.93 -4.14 5.38
CA ALA A 132 -8.89 -3.13 4.95
C ALA A 132 -8.68 -2.72 3.48
N LEU A 133 -7.53 -3.01 2.89
CA LEU A 133 -7.19 -2.72 1.49
C LEU A 133 -7.28 -4.00 0.67
N SER A 134 -8.51 -4.39 0.33
CA SER A 134 -8.77 -5.57 -0.48
C SER A 134 -8.24 -5.38 -1.90
N THR A 135 -7.65 -6.44 -2.45
CA THR A 135 -7.38 -6.59 -3.88
C THR A 135 -8.22 -7.77 -4.39
N PRO A 136 -8.79 -7.72 -5.62
CA PRO A 136 -9.67 -8.76 -6.15
C PRO A 136 -8.96 -10.08 -6.46
N GLU A 137 -7.75 -10.31 -5.96
CA GLU A 137 -7.05 -11.59 -6.06
C GLU A 137 -6.61 -12.05 -4.67
N GLY A 138 -7.60 -12.60 -3.95
CA GLY A 138 -7.45 -13.24 -2.65
C GLY A 138 -8.55 -14.25 -2.32
N ASP A 139 -9.50 -14.54 -3.23
CA ASP A 139 -10.30 -15.76 -3.13
C ASP A 139 -9.41 -16.94 -3.56
N GLY A 140 -8.62 -17.41 -2.60
CA GLY A 140 -8.28 -18.82 -2.54
C GLY A 140 -9.57 -19.62 -2.39
N SER A 141 -10.24 -19.90 -3.50
CA SER A 141 -11.32 -20.89 -3.58
C SER A 141 -10.83 -22.11 -4.34
N ALA A 142 -10.49 -23.11 -3.52
CA ALA A 142 -10.54 -24.57 -3.71
C ALA A 142 -9.69 -25.23 -4.80
#